data_AF-A0A6C0I0C0-F1
#
_entry.id   AF-A0A6C0I0C0-F1
#
_cell.length_a   1.000
_cell.length_b   1.000
_cell.length_c   1.000
_cell.angle_alpha   90.00
_cell.angle_beta   90.00
_cell.angle_gamma   90.00
#
_symmetry.space_group_name_H-M   'P 1'
#
loop_
_entity.id
_entity.type
_entity.pdbx_description
1 polymer ?
#
loop_
_entity_poly.entity_id
_entity_poly.type
_entity_poly.pdbx_seq_one_letter_code
_entity_poly.pdbx_strand_id
1 'polypeptide(L)'
;MPKLKNKALIGDKKQIIIKNKLVQTTTTRNATTTRNATATRNATATRNATATRNATATRNATATRNATATRNATATNRNTIARNTVARTLSSAVEESNILTKKYLINGPNNVIRLYNSKTNKVLYIFGDIHLDPNVQLECPISDDYESIDIDKFLLKFLKLDHKATFDLFCEMHNDELNIKDNNKLYIQTFRYKYIMQIRKLFQSKIEINSDEPNISKKIKNFRFHFSDIRNSIPNHDDIFYYYDIRIDYDIELHQLFDLLKRTEQLILNIINIKKYFVKAKKDKSLNSYLYKLLNVYKCPNIQKIVHSIYENYFIKNLDKIIHDSEKMNKDINIFINKIRKTFIEKTDLLKISNNIIIQFHNIKNLCLTIFIIITDLFFIRRFLDKNYITNGILYTGAAHMNNILYLLVKYFDFELTDSYYYNLPEEFKKSASMHIHSFVLSKTIKKLDSINFNYLHTLDHLFIHRDNNGNFQQCVDLIEFPDNFS
;
A
#
# COMPACT_ATOMS: atom_id res chain seq x y z
N MET A 1 17.15 33.36 67.28
CA MET A 1 16.62 32.41 68.29
C MET A 1 15.70 33.17 69.23
N PRO A 2 14.63 32.58 69.79
CA PRO A 2 14.38 31.13 69.99
C PRO A 2 13.38 30.56 68.96
N LYS A 3 13.46 29.33 68.41
CA LYS A 3 13.68 27.94 68.90
C LYS A 3 12.60 27.40 69.84
N LEU A 4 11.79 26.48 69.30
CA LEU A 4 11.26 25.25 69.91
C LEU A 4 11.11 24.24 68.75
N LYS A 5 12.05 23.30 68.50
CA LYS A 5 12.41 22.02 69.15
C LYS A 5 11.45 20.83 68.86
N ASN A 6 12.01 19.84 68.14
CA ASN A 6 11.93 18.38 68.34
C ASN A 6 10.56 17.70 68.16
N LYS A 7 10.41 16.50 67.55
CA LYS A 7 11.23 15.27 67.61
C LYS A 7 10.76 14.26 66.54
N ALA A 8 11.67 13.39 66.11
CA ALA A 8 11.47 12.25 65.19
C ALA A 8 10.76 11.04 65.85
N LEU A 9 10.23 10.11 65.03
CA LEU A 9 10.08 8.63 65.20
C LEU A 9 9.25 8.09 63.99
N ILE A 10 9.77 7.34 63.03
CA ILE A 10 10.10 5.88 62.98
C ILE A 10 8.90 4.95 63.23
N GLY A 11 8.68 4.02 62.28
CA GLY A 11 7.96 2.75 62.41
C GLY A 11 6.68 2.67 61.56
N ASP A 12 6.34 1.60 60.87
CA ASP A 12 7.05 0.34 60.62
C ASP A 12 6.30 -0.45 59.54
N LYS A 13 7.03 -1.38 58.92
CA LYS A 13 6.58 -2.33 57.89
C LYS A 13 5.44 -3.22 58.39
N LYS A 14 4.50 -3.58 57.50
CA LYS A 14 3.81 -4.88 57.56
C LYS A 14 3.76 -5.55 56.18
N GLN A 15 4.69 -6.50 56.04
CA GLN A 15 4.58 -7.69 55.20
C GLN A 15 3.32 -8.48 55.56
N ILE A 16 2.68 -9.05 54.54
CA ILE A 16 1.75 -10.18 54.70
C ILE A 16 2.43 -11.41 54.09
N ILE A 17 2.88 -12.31 54.96
CA ILE A 17 3.28 -13.70 54.69
C ILE A 17 2.29 -14.56 55.45
N ILE A 18 1.63 -15.55 54.83
CA ILE A 18 1.13 -16.82 55.39
C ILE A 18 0.80 -17.72 54.16
N LYS A 19 1.19 -18.98 53.95
CA LYS A 19 1.97 -19.99 54.70
C LYS A 19 2.41 -21.08 53.71
N ASN A 20 3.61 -21.62 53.95
CA ASN A 20 4.10 -22.88 53.38
C ASN A 20 3.24 -24.08 53.84
N LYS A 21 3.10 -25.08 52.96
CA LYS A 21 3.06 -26.49 53.37
C LYS A 21 3.91 -27.32 52.40
N LEU A 22 5.15 -27.59 52.82
CA LEU A 22 5.97 -28.68 52.30
C LEU A 22 5.36 -30.02 52.74
N VAL A 23 5.31 -30.99 51.84
CA VAL A 23 5.60 -32.39 52.18
C VAL A 23 6.60 -32.93 51.16
N GLN A 24 7.69 -33.44 51.71
CA GLN A 24 8.86 -34.01 51.07
C GLN A 24 8.83 -35.51 51.36
N THR A 25 9.00 -36.36 50.35
CA THR A 25 9.47 -37.75 50.48
C THR A 25 10.07 -38.16 49.12
N THR A 26 11.39 -38.06 48.94
CA THR A 26 12.42 -39.13 49.09
C THR A 26 12.36 -40.25 48.05
N THR A 27 13.33 -40.18 47.13
CA THR A 27 14.23 -41.25 46.61
C THR A 27 13.67 -42.62 46.21
N THR A 28 13.91 -43.04 44.97
CA THR A 28 14.72 -44.25 44.65
C THR A 28 15.16 -44.28 43.19
N ARG A 29 16.46 -44.54 43.00
CA ARG A 29 17.11 -45.06 41.78
C ARG A 29 16.57 -46.48 41.50
N ASN A 30 16.38 -46.85 40.24
CA ASN A 30 16.81 -48.16 39.73
C ASN A 30 16.88 -48.17 38.18
N ALA A 31 17.89 -48.89 37.72
CA ALA A 31 18.30 -49.02 36.33
C ALA A 31 17.64 -50.23 35.63
N THR A 32 17.87 -50.29 34.32
CA THR A 32 17.94 -51.50 33.45
C THR A 32 16.64 -52.27 33.16
N THR A 33 16.22 -52.32 31.88
CA THR A 33 16.54 -53.43 30.96
C THR A 33 15.95 -53.26 29.55
N THR A 34 16.75 -53.74 28.60
CA THR A 34 16.61 -53.93 27.15
C THR A 34 15.53 -54.95 26.77
N ARG A 35 14.83 -54.79 25.63
CA ARG A 35 14.78 -55.78 24.51
C ARG A 35 13.88 -55.37 23.33
N ASN A 36 14.53 -55.27 22.17
CA ASN A 36 14.20 -55.76 20.82
C ASN A 36 12.74 -56.01 20.40
N ALA A 37 12.36 -55.46 19.24
CA ALA A 37 11.96 -56.29 18.10
C ALA A 37 12.19 -55.58 16.76
N THR A 38 12.97 -56.25 15.93
CA THR A 38 13.34 -55.99 14.53
C THR A 38 12.16 -56.28 13.59
N ALA A 39 12.01 -55.49 12.52
CA ALA A 39 11.46 -55.99 11.25
C ALA A 39 11.96 -55.15 10.06
N THR A 40 13.06 -55.61 9.49
CA THR A 40 13.55 -55.29 8.14
C THR A 40 12.66 -56.00 7.11
N ARG A 41 12.24 -55.32 6.03
CA ARG A 41 12.20 -55.96 4.70
C ARG A 41 12.22 -54.97 3.54
N ASN A 42 13.23 -55.18 2.69
CA ASN A 42 13.57 -54.52 1.43
C ASN A 42 12.49 -54.68 0.34
N ALA A 43 12.47 -53.74 -0.63
CA ALA A 43 12.85 -54.05 -2.01
C ALA A 43 12.92 -52.79 -2.90
N THR A 44 14.13 -52.50 -3.38
CA THR A 44 14.45 -51.66 -4.54
C THR A 44 14.02 -52.37 -5.82
N ALA A 45 13.42 -51.65 -6.78
CA ALA A 45 13.26 -52.14 -8.15
C ALA A 45 13.70 -51.05 -9.15
N THR A 46 14.96 -51.15 -9.57
CA THR A 46 15.50 -50.51 -10.78
C THR A 46 15.38 -51.52 -11.91
N ARG A 47 14.77 -51.17 -13.05
CA ARG A 47 14.95 -51.94 -14.29
C ARG A 47 14.81 -51.05 -15.52
N ASN A 48 15.95 -50.66 -16.06
CA ASN A 48 16.12 -50.30 -17.47
C ASN A 48 15.92 -51.54 -18.35
N ALA A 49 15.22 -51.40 -19.47
CA ALA A 49 15.38 -52.28 -20.62
C ALA A 49 15.04 -51.51 -21.90
N THR A 50 16.09 -51.13 -22.62
CA THR A 50 16.07 -50.69 -24.02
C THR A 50 15.70 -51.87 -24.91
N ALA A 51 14.73 -51.71 -25.82
CA ALA A 51 14.44 -52.69 -26.86
C ALA A 51 14.58 -52.03 -28.24
N THR A 52 15.66 -52.38 -28.92
CA THR A 52 15.88 -52.17 -30.36
C THR A 52 15.74 -53.53 -31.03
N ARG A 53 14.82 -53.69 -32.00
CA ARG A 53 15.00 -54.69 -33.06
C ARG A 53 14.15 -54.39 -34.30
N ASN A 54 14.84 -54.04 -35.38
CA ASN A 54 14.37 -54.13 -36.76
C ASN A 54 14.07 -55.59 -37.10
N ALA A 55 12.94 -55.85 -37.76
CA ALA A 55 12.73 -57.05 -38.54
C ALA A 55 11.86 -56.70 -39.76
N THR A 56 12.49 -56.74 -40.93
CA THR A 56 11.87 -56.71 -42.25
C THR A 56 11.28 -58.08 -42.54
N ALA A 57 10.01 -58.17 -42.91
CA ALA A 57 9.43 -59.35 -43.53
C ALA A 57 8.47 -58.91 -44.65
N THR A 58 8.86 -59.21 -45.88
CA THR A 58 8.05 -59.09 -47.09
C THR A 58 7.41 -60.44 -47.39
N ARG A 59 6.15 -60.39 -47.87
CA ARG A 59 5.55 -61.22 -48.94
C ARG A 59 4.32 -62.07 -48.57
N ASN A 60 3.20 -61.64 -49.19
CA ASN A 60 2.03 -62.37 -49.73
C ASN A 60 1.10 -63.17 -48.80
N ALA A 61 -0.08 -62.60 -48.54
CA ALA A 61 -1.35 -63.33 -48.60
C ALA A 61 -2.50 -62.37 -48.94
N THR A 62 -3.17 -62.65 -50.07
CA THR A 62 -4.41 -61.99 -50.48
C THR A 62 -5.58 -62.68 -49.77
N ALA A 63 -6.35 -61.96 -48.96
CA ALA A 63 -7.66 -62.41 -48.49
C ALA A 63 -8.58 -61.19 -48.22
N THR A 64 -9.53 -60.99 -49.12
CA THR A 64 -10.65 -60.05 -49.01
C THR A 64 -11.83 -60.76 -48.35
N ARG A 65 -12.25 -60.35 -47.15
CA ARG A 65 -13.67 -60.12 -46.76
C ARG A 65 -13.85 -59.81 -45.28
N ASN A 66 -14.30 -58.59 -45.03
CA ASN A 66 -15.24 -58.12 -44.01
C ASN A 66 -15.36 -58.92 -42.69
N ALA A 67 -14.75 -58.39 -41.63
CA ALA A 67 -15.27 -58.50 -40.28
C ALA A 67 -14.96 -57.21 -39.50
N THR A 68 -16.02 -56.50 -39.13
CA THR A 68 -16.01 -55.27 -38.34
C THR A 68 -15.48 -55.57 -36.94
N ALA A 69 -14.25 -55.14 -36.63
CA ALA A 69 -13.70 -55.19 -35.27
C ALA A 69 -13.87 -53.83 -34.59
N THR A 70 -14.79 -53.74 -33.64
CA THR A 70 -15.00 -52.60 -32.75
C THR A 70 -13.76 -52.42 -31.87
N ARG A 71 -12.89 -51.49 -32.26
CA ARG A 71 -11.70 -51.11 -31.48
C ARG A 71 -12.14 -50.13 -30.38
N ASN A 72 -12.44 -50.62 -29.18
CA ASN A 72 -12.40 -49.82 -27.96
C ASN A 72 -10.93 -49.53 -27.61
N ALA A 73 -10.32 -48.60 -28.34
CA ALA A 73 -9.09 -47.96 -27.93
C ALA A 73 -9.48 -46.70 -27.15
N THR A 74 -9.52 -46.80 -25.82
CA THR A 74 -9.58 -45.61 -24.95
C THR A 74 -8.24 -44.90 -25.08
N ALA A 75 -8.09 -44.09 -26.12
CA ALA A 75 -7.06 -43.08 -26.19
C ALA A 75 -7.40 -42.03 -25.12
N THR A 76 -6.89 -42.22 -23.90
CA THR A 76 -6.80 -41.14 -22.91
C THR A 76 -5.99 -40.04 -23.55
N ASN A 77 -6.72 -39.09 -24.13
CA ASN A 77 -6.23 -37.91 -24.79
C ASN A 77 -5.11 -37.30 -23.92
N ARG A 78 -3.89 -37.19 -24.45
CA ARG A 78 -2.81 -36.44 -23.78
C ARG A 78 -3.28 -35.02 -23.46
N ASN A 79 -4.23 -34.48 -24.22
CA ASN A 79 -4.92 -33.23 -23.93
C ASN A 79 -5.80 -33.28 -22.66
N THR A 80 -6.41 -34.41 -22.33
CA THR A 80 -7.22 -34.58 -21.10
C THR A 80 -6.33 -34.77 -19.89
N ILE A 81 -5.23 -35.52 -20.00
CA ILE A 81 -4.23 -35.63 -18.92
C ILE A 81 -3.54 -34.28 -18.70
N ALA A 82 -3.17 -33.56 -19.77
CA ALA A 82 -2.63 -32.21 -19.67
C ALA A 82 -3.65 -31.24 -19.07
N ARG A 83 -4.92 -31.27 -19.48
CA ARG A 83 -5.99 -30.45 -18.87
C ARG A 83 -6.24 -30.79 -17.41
N ASN A 84 -6.29 -32.07 -17.04
CA ASN A 84 -6.48 -32.49 -15.65
C ASN A 84 -5.27 -32.17 -14.78
N THR A 85 -4.06 -32.25 -15.34
CA THR A 85 -2.84 -31.84 -14.64
C THR A 85 -2.82 -30.33 -14.47
N VAL A 86 -3.13 -29.56 -15.51
CA VAL A 86 -3.24 -28.09 -15.47
C VAL A 86 -4.35 -27.64 -14.51
N ALA A 87 -5.49 -28.34 -14.47
CA ALA A 87 -6.61 -28.11 -13.55
C ALA A 87 -6.24 -28.46 -12.09
N ARG A 88 -5.51 -29.56 -11.86
CA ARG A 88 -5.01 -29.91 -10.53
C ARG A 88 -3.97 -28.92 -10.03
N THR A 89 -3.08 -28.44 -10.90
CA THR A 89 -2.11 -27.38 -10.58
C THR A 89 -2.78 -25.99 -10.48
N LEU A 90 -3.91 -25.76 -11.15
CA LEU A 90 -4.77 -24.57 -10.95
C LEU A 90 -5.35 -24.59 -9.54
N SER A 91 -5.90 -25.74 -9.14
CA SER A 91 -6.47 -25.94 -7.80
C SER A 91 -5.44 -25.69 -6.71
N SER A 92 -4.24 -26.28 -6.80
CA SER A 92 -3.24 -26.21 -5.74
C SER A 92 -2.66 -24.80 -5.51
N ALA A 93 -2.44 -24.02 -6.57
CA ALA A 93 -1.89 -22.66 -6.44
C ALA A 93 -2.90 -21.67 -5.84
N VAL A 94 -4.17 -21.78 -6.25
CA VAL A 94 -5.28 -21.02 -5.64
C VAL A 94 -5.44 -21.43 -4.17
N GLU A 95 -5.39 -22.73 -3.89
CA GLU A 95 -5.46 -23.28 -2.54
C GLU A 95 -4.32 -22.77 -1.63
N GLU A 96 -3.08 -22.65 -2.12
CA GLU A 96 -1.95 -22.10 -1.35
C GLU A 96 -2.05 -20.58 -1.08
N SER A 97 -2.54 -19.79 -2.04
CA SER A 97 -2.81 -18.36 -1.81
C SER A 97 -3.94 -18.16 -0.80
N ASN A 98 -4.98 -19.00 -0.88
CA ASN A 98 -6.10 -19.01 0.07
C ASN A 98 -5.63 -19.39 1.47
N ILE A 99 -4.67 -20.30 1.60
CA ILE A 99 -4.07 -20.66 2.89
C ILE A 99 -3.33 -19.46 3.49
N LEU A 100 -2.71 -18.58 2.68
CA LEU A 100 -1.96 -17.45 3.19
C LEU A 100 -2.87 -16.35 3.79
N THR A 101 -3.93 -15.94 3.08
CA THR A 101 -4.85 -14.89 3.54
C THR A 101 -5.73 -15.37 4.71
N LYS A 102 -6.08 -16.66 4.74
CA LYS A 102 -6.87 -17.27 5.82
C LYS A 102 -6.09 -17.54 7.10
N LYS A 103 -4.76 -17.43 7.05
CA LYS A 103 -3.88 -17.76 8.18
C LYS A 103 -3.46 -16.54 9.01
N TYR A 104 -3.31 -15.37 8.39
CA TYR A 104 -2.67 -14.24 9.06
C TYR A 104 -3.52 -12.96 9.06
N LEU A 105 -3.55 -12.31 10.23
CA LEU A 105 -3.81 -10.87 10.31
C LEU A 105 -2.56 -10.10 9.87
N ILE A 106 -2.73 -9.00 9.14
CA ILE A 106 -1.61 -8.30 8.50
C ILE A 106 -1.34 -6.97 9.17
N ASN A 107 -0.15 -6.85 9.76
CA ASN A 107 0.36 -5.59 10.31
C ASN A 107 0.89 -4.67 9.19
N GLY A 108 0.53 -3.41 9.27
CA GLY A 108 1.10 -2.31 8.49
C GLY A 108 0.10 -1.51 7.67
N PRO A 109 -0.75 -2.14 6.85
CA PRO A 109 -1.87 -1.45 6.24
C PRO A 109 -2.92 -1.13 7.31
N ASN A 110 -3.55 0.04 7.20
CA ASN A 110 -4.78 0.35 7.92
C ASN A 110 -6.00 -0.27 7.24
N ASN A 111 -5.94 -0.47 5.93
CA ASN A 111 -7.00 -1.06 5.13
C ASN A 111 -6.44 -1.68 3.84
N VAL A 112 -7.28 -2.49 3.19
CA VAL A 112 -7.06 -3.02 1.85
C VAL A 112 -8.34 -2.88 1.04
N ILE A 113 -8.22 -2.41 -0.19
CA ILE A 113 -9.32 -2.34 -1.14
C ILE A 113 -9.01 -3.12 -2.42
N ARG A 114 -10.05 -3.68 -3.02
CA ARG A 114 -10.00 -4.33 -4.33
C ARG A 114 -10.88 -3.57 -5.32
N LEU A 115 -10.28 -3.21 -6.44
CA LEU A 115 -10.93 -2.54 -7.56
C LEU A 115 -10.92 -3.45 -8.78
N TYR A 116 -12.06 -3.56 -9.46
CA TYR A 116 -12.20 -4.32 -10.70
C TYR A 116 -12.81 -3.46 -11.80
N ASN A 117 -12.29 -3.61 -13.02
CA ASN A 117 -12.87 -3.03 -14.22
C ASN A 117 -13.25 -4.15 -15.19
N SER A 118 -14.56 -4.36 -15.34
CA SER A 118 -15.12 -5.42 -16.20
C SER A 118 -14.84 -5.22 -17.70
N LYS A 119 -14.66 -3.97 -18.16
CA LYS A 119 -14.40 -3.65 -19.57
C LYS A 119 -12.97 -3.97 -20.00
N THR A 120 -12.01 -3.82 -19.09
CA THR A 120 -10.57 -4.04 -19.36
C THR A 120 -10.04 -5.32 -18.72
N ASN A 121 -10.84 -5.95 -17.86
CA ASN A 121 -10.47 -7.08 -17.02
C ASN A 121 -9.23 -6.80 -16.14
N LYS A 122 -9.04 -5.53 -15.73
CA LYS A 122 -7.98 -5.12 -14.81
C LYS A 122 -8.46 -5.23 -13.37
N VAL A 123 -7.60 -5.75 -12.51
CA VAL A 123 -7.78 -5.84 -11.06
C VAL A 123 -6.67 -5.04 -10.38
N LEU A 124 -7.03 -4.25 -9.35
CA LEU A 124 -6.08 -3.53 -8.52
C LEU A 124 -6.38 -3.77 -7.04
N TYR A 125 -5.38 -4.26 -6.33
CA TYR A 125 -5.34 -4.36 -4.87
C TYR A 125 -4.57 -3.16 -4.33
N ILE A 126 -5.13 -2.40 -3.40
CA ILE A 126 -4.43 -1.27 -2.76
C ILE A 126 -4.38 -1.49 -1.26
N PHE A 127 -3.17 -1.49 -0.71
CA PHE A 127 -2.88 -1.53 0.72
C PHE A 127 -2.58 -0.10 1.18
N GLY A 128 -3.44 0.48 2.03
CA GLY A 128 -3.31 1.85 2.53
C GLY A 128 -2.57 1.91 3.86
N ASP A 129 -1.48 2.69 3.92
CA ASP A 129 -0.61 2.88 5.09
C ASP A 129 -0.82 4.28 5.71
N ILE A 130 -0.84 4.38 7.04
CA ILE A 130 -0.69 5.64 7.75
C ILE A 130 0.76 5.72 8.19
N HIS A 131 1.56 6.61 7.58
CA HIS A 131 3.02 6.65 7.72
C HIS A 131 3.51 7.03 9.12
N LEU A 132 3.29 6.14 10.08
CA LEU A 132 3.64 6.24 11.48
C LEU A 132 4.80 5.29 11.77
N ASP A 133 5.50 5.57 12.86
CA ASP A 133 6.51 4.65 13.39
C ASP A 133 5.81 3.41 13.97
N PRO A 134 6.27 2.16 13.73
CA PRO A 134 5.61 0.97 14.25
C PRO A 134 5.53 0.94 15.78
N ASN A 135 6.44 1.61 16.47
CA ASN A 135 6.45 1.65 17.94
C ASN A 135 5.33 2.52 18.53
N VAL A 136 4.65 3.34 17.71
CA VAL A 136 3.55 4.21 18.16
C VAL A 136 2.18 3.77 17.61
N GLN A 137 2.09 2.54 17.12
CA GLN A 137 0.88 1.99 16.53
C GLN A 137 0.42 0.74 17.28
N LEU A 138 -0.87 0.46 17.22
CA LEU A 138 -1.41 -0.81 17.66
C LEU A 138 -1.07 -1.91 16.66
N GLU A 139 -0.52 -3.02 17.15
CA GLU A 139 -0.38 -4.25 16.38
C GLU A 139 -1.73 -4.95 16.20
N CYS A 140 -1.82 -5.84 15.22
CA CYS A 140 -2.89 -6.83 15.16
C CYS A 140 -2.96 -7.59 16.49
N PRO A 141 -4.18 -7.93 16.98
CA PRO A 141 -4.29 -8.77 18.16
C PRO A 141 -3.62 -10.12 17.93
N ILE A 142 -3.13 -10.72 19.01
CA ILE A 142 -2.75 -12.13 19.05
C ILE A 142 -3.96 -12.88 19.61
N SER A 143 -4.40 -13.92 18.92
CA SER A 143 -5.48 -14.80 19.37
C SER A 143 -5.11 -16.26 19.09
N ASP A 144 -5.79 -17.20 19.76
CA ASP A 144 -5.61 -18.63 19.50
C ASP A 144 -6.03 -19.01 18.07
N ASP A 145 -6.91 -18.20 17.46
CA ASP A 145 -7.49 -18.45 16.15
C ASP A 145 -6.61 -17.92 15.00
N TYR A 146 -5.79 -16.89 15.25
CA TYR A 146 -5.06 -16.16 14.20
C TYR A 146 -3.64 -15.74 14.59
N GLU A 147 -2.68 -16.03 13.69
CA GLU A 147 -1.32 -15.47 13.75
C GLU A 147 -1.31 -14.05 13.13
N SER A 148 -0.43 -13.17 13.59
CA SER A 148 -0.18 -11.87 12.94
C SER A 148 1.14 -11.86 12.15
N ILE A 149 1.18 -11.19 11.01
CA ILE A 149 2.39 -11.06 10.18
C ILE A 149 2.56 -9.64 9.63
N ASP A 150 3.80 -9.18 9.53
CA ASP A 150 4.11 -7.90 8.89
C ASP A 150 3.90 -7.98 7.36
N ILE A 151 3.42 -6.91 6.76
CA ILE A 151 3.09 -6.86 5.33
C ILE A 151 4.27 -7.22 4.41
N ASP A 152 5.51 -6.85 4.74
CA ASP A 152 6.69 -7.22 3.94
C ASP A 152 6.92 -8.74 3.94
N LYS A 153 6.73 -9.40 5.09
CA LYS A 153 6.82 -10.86 5.24
C LYS A 153 5.64 -11.55 4.57
N PHE A 154 4.43 -11.00 4.67
CA PHE A 154 3.25 -11.48 3.95
C PHE A 154 3.50 -11.46 2.44
N LEU A 155 3.90 -10.30 1.89
CA LEU A 155 4.19 -10.17 0.47
C LEU A 155 5.38 -11.05 0.05
N LEU A 156 6.40 -11.21 0.89
CA LEU A 156 7.49 -12.15 0.60
C LEU A 156 7.03 -13.61 0.51
N LYS A 157 6.09 -14.03 1.37
CA LYS A 157 5.46 -15.36 1.27
C LYS A 157 4.61 -15.44 0.01
N PHE A 158 3.80 -14.43 -0.28
CA PHE A 158 2.99 -14.33 -1.49
C PHE A 158 3.85 -14.47 -2.76
N LEU A 159 4.96 -13.74 -2.85
CA LEU A 159 5.91 -13.79 -3.97
C LEU A 159 6.54 -15.18 -4.21
N LYS A 160 6.53 -16.07 -3.20
CA LYS A 160 7.10 -17.43 -3.29
C LYS A 160 6.10 -18.48 -3.77
N LEU A 161 4.81 -18.17 -3.80
CA LEU A 161 3.78 -19.10 -4.27
C LEU A 161 3.84 -19.23 -5.81
N ASP A 162 3.39 -20.36 -6.35
CA ASP A 162 3.36 -20.58 -7.81
C ASP A 162 2.13 -19.93 -8.44
N HIS A 163 2.23 -18.64 -8.74
CA HIS A 163 1.15 -17.88 -9.38
C HIS A 163 1.06 -18.17 -10.87
N LYS A 164 -0.16 -18.26 -11.40
CA LYS A 164 -0.37 -18.40 -12.86
C LYS A 164 -0.45 -17.07 -13.57
N ALA A 165 -1.09 -16.06 -13.00
CA ALA A 165 -1.06 -14.73 -13.59
C ALA A 165 0.22 -13.98 -13.24
N THR A 166 0.50 -12.95 -14.03
CA THR A 166 1.56 -11.99 -13.73
C THR A 166 1.00 -10.84 -12.90
N PHE A 167 1.72 -10.44 -11.86
CA PHE A 167 1.40 -9.29 -11.02
C PHE A 167 2.39 -8.16 -11.22
N ASP A 168 1.86 -6.94 -11.20
CA ASP A 168 2.62 -5.69 -11.20
C ASP A 168 2.51 -5.06 -9.81
N LEU A 169 3.61 -5.12 -9.07
CA LEU A 169 3.71 -4.57 -7.72
C LEU A 169 4.22 -3.14 -7.81
N PHE A 170 3.43 -2.22 -7.28
CA PHE A 170 3.72 -0.80 -7.17
C PHE A 170 3.94 -0.44 -5.71
N CYS A 171 4.90 0.42 -5.46
CA CYS A 171 5.10 1.00 -4.13
C CYS A 171 5.25 2.52 -4.25
N GLU A 172 4.69 3.25 -3.28
CA GLU A 172 5.01 4.66 -3.05
C GLU A 172 6.46 4.78 -2.60
N MET A 173 7.33 4.85 -3.59
CA MET A 173 8.77 5.01 -3.47
C MET A 173 9.27 5.76 -4.70
N HIS A 174 10.44 6.36 -4.56
CA HIS A 174 11.07 7.08 -5.65
C HIS A 174 11.96 6.16 -6.50
N ASN A 175 12.29 6.58 -7.72
CA ASN A 175 13.16 5.78 -8.60
C ASN A 175 14.61 5.71 -8.10
N ASP A 176 15.14 6.78 -7.50
CA ASP A 176 16.47 6.82 -6.88
C ASP A 176 16.56 5.89 -5.66
N GLU A 177 15.46 5.70 -4.93
CA GLU A 177 15.38 4.73 -3.83
C GLU A 177 15.47 3.27 -4.30
N LEU A 178 15.32 2.98 -5.61
CA LEU A 178 15.56 1.65 -6.15
C LEU A 178 17.05 1.30 -6.25
N ASN A 179 17.93 2.30 -6.36
CA ASN A 179 19.32 2.12 -6.72
C ASN A 179 20.26 2.28 -5.51
N ILE A 180 20.25 1.31 -4.59
CA ILE A 180 21.24 1.26 -3.50
C ILE A 180 22.37 0.29 -3.89
N LYS A 181 23.25 0.75 -4.78
CA LYS A 181 24.57 0.10 -5.01
C LYS A 181 25.59 0.67 -4.01
N ASP A 182 25.68 0.00 -2.87
CA ASP A 182 26.78 0.02 -1.88
C ASP A 182 27.10 1.27 -1.04
N ASN A 183 27.58 0.96 0.18
CA ASN A 183 28.11 1.76 1.30
C ASN A 183 27.15 2.25 2.41
N ASN A 184 25.85 2.47 2.14
CA ASN A 184 24.88 2.86 3.19
C ASN A 184 23.98 1.73 3.71
N LYS A 185 24.29 0.46 3.38
CA LYS A 185 23.60 -0.72 3.93
C LYS A 185 23.56 -0.71 5.47
N LEU A 186 24.54 -0.08 6.12
CA LEU A 186 24.68 -0.06 7.57
C LEU A 186 23.60 0.79 8.29
N TYR A 187 23.11 1.88 7.69
CA TYR A 187 22.07 2.73 8.31
C TYR A 187 20.64 2.20 8.15
N ILE A 188 20.41 1.37 7.12
CA ILE A 188 19.09 0.77 6.83
C ILE A 188 18.80 -0.46 7.73
N GLN A 189 19.84 -1.00 8.38
CA GLN A 189 19.80 -2.30 9.07
C GLN A 189 19.55 -2.25 10.58
N THR A 190 19.61 -1.10 11.25
CA THR A 190 19.58 -1.05 12.72
C THR A 190 18.22 -0.69 13.35
N PHE A 191 17.29 -0.06 12.61
CA PHE A 191 15.99 0.34 13.16
C PHE A 191 14.80 -0.06 12.27
N ARG A 192 13.75 -0.55 12.93
CA ARG A 192 12.43 -0.81 12.32
C ARG A 192 11.67 0.52 12.21
N TYR A 193 11.84 1.21 11.10
CA TYR A 193 11.04 2.39 10.72
C TYR A 193 9.62 1.98 10.29
N LYS A 194 8.84 2.93 9.75
CA LYS A 194 7.48 2.80 9.19
C LYS A 194 7.31 1.58 8.27
N TYR A 195 6.11 1.02 8.18
CA TYR A 195 5.83 -0.16 7.34
C TYR A 195 6.11 0.07 5.85
N ILE A 196 5.80 1.25 5.31
CA ILE A 196 6.22 1.66 3.96
C ILE A 196 7.74 1.47 3.72
N MET A 197 8.60 1.72 4.72
CA MET A 197 10.05 1.49 4.58
C MET A 197 10.39 0.00 4.48
N GLN A 198 9.65 -0.86 5.18
CA GLN A 198 9.85 -2.32 5.11
C GLN A 198 9.44 -2.85 3.74
N ILE A 199 8.38 -2.32 3.14
CA ILE A 199 8.02 -2.61 1.75
C ILE A 199 9.09 -2.11 0.78
N ARG A 200 9.63 -0.90 1.00
CA ARG A 200 10.73 -0.37 0.18
C ARG A 200 11.95 -1.30 0.22
N LYS A 201 12.34 -1.80 1.40
CA LYS A 201 13.41 -2.81 1.55
C LYS A 201 13.11 -4.11 0.81
N LEU A 202 11.87 -4.61 0.89
CA LEU A 202 11.47 -5.80 0.13
C LEU A 202 11.67 -5.58 -1.36
N PHE A 203 11.18 -4.47 -1.92
CA PHE A 203 11.35 -4.13 -3.33
C PHE A 203 12.83 -4.02 -3.71
N GLN A 204 13.63 -3.27 -2.96
CA GLN A 204 15.08 -3.16 -3.18
C GLN A 204 15.77 -4.53 -3.20
N SER A 205 15.35 -5.48 -2.37
CA SER A 205 15.90 -6.85 -2.35
C SER A 205 15.59 -7.68 -3.61
N LYS A 206 14.60 -7.27 -4.40
CA LYS A 206 14.07 -8.02 -5.56
C LYS A 206 14.41 -7.40 -6.91
N ILE A 207 14.98 -6.20 -6.92
CA ILE A 207 15.20 -5.40 -8.13
C ILE A 207 16.69 -5.37 -8.43
N GLU A 208 17.11 -5.94 -9.56
CA GLU A 208 18.42 -5.66 -10.17
C GLU A 208 18.22 -4.59 -11.24
N ILE A 209 18.89 -3.44 -11.11
CA ILE A 209 18.85 -2.36 -12.11
C ILE A 209 19.96 -2.60 -13.14
N ASN A 210 19.57 -2.94 -14.36
CA ASN A 210 20.44 -2.83 -15.54
C ASN A 210 20.47 -1.37 -16.01
N SER A 211 21.66 -0.87 -16.34
CA SER A 211 21.98 0.56 -16.53
C SER A 211 21.14 1.28 -17.59
N ASP A 212 20.47 0.56 -18.49
CA ASP A 212 19.96 1.13 -19.73
C ASP A 212 18.43 1.28 -19.75
N GLU A 213 17.70 0.68 -18.78
CA GLU A 213 16.27 0.89 -18.62
C GLU A 213 15.84 0.92 -17.14
N PRO A 214 15.49 2.10 -16.56
CA PRO A 214 15.17 2.24 -15.14
C PRO A 214 13.78 1.71 -14.75
N ASN A 215 13.28 0.64 -15.39
CA ASN A 215 11.87 0.25 -15.27
C ASN A 215 11.58 -1.23 -15.14
N ILE A 216 12.59 -2.10 -15.09
CA ILE A 216 12.36 -3.55 -15.05
C ILE A 216 13.29 -4.17 -14.02
N SER A 217 12.73 -4.39 -12.84
CA SER A 217 13.23 -5.39 -11.89
C SER A 217 13.44 -6.72 -12.59
N LYS A 218 14.52 -7.43 -12.28
CA LYS A 218 14.66 -8.87 -12.58
C LYS A 218 13.30 -9.54 -12.35
N LYS A 219 12.74 -10.15 -13.40
CA LYS A 219 11.46 -10.85 -13.31
C LYS A 219 11.66 -12.01 -12.33
N ILE A 220 11.24 -11.82 -11.08
CA ILE A 220 10.89 -12.97 -10.24
C ILE A 220 9.70 -13.59 -10.95
N LYS A 221 9.71 -14.91 -11.17
CA LYS A 221 8.72 -15.61 -12.00
C LYS A 221 7.31 -15.05 -11.72
N ASN A 222 6.70 -14.44 -12.74
CA ASN A 222 5.37 -13.83 -12.73
C ASN A 222 5.17 -12.53 -11.89
N PHE A 223 6.24 -11.83 -11.54
CA PHE A 223 6.18 -10.55 -10.84
C PHE A 223 7.02 -9.46 -11.53
N ARG A 224 6.50 -8.23 -11.55
CA ARG A 224 7.19 -7.02 -11.99
C ARG A 224 7.06 -5.96 -10.92
N PHE A 225 8.15 -5.27 -10.61
CA PHE A 225 8.16 -4.24 -9.57
C PHE A 225 8.26 -2.84 -10.18
N HIS A 226 7.54 -1.90 -9.59
CA HIS A 226 7.40 -0.54 -10.06
C HIS A 226 7.42 0.44 -8.89
N PHE A 227 8.08 1.57 -9.09
CA PHE A 227 7.87 2.75 -8.26
C PHE A 227 6.62 3.50 -8.77
N SER A 228 5.95 4.23 -7.88
CA SER A 228 4.81 5.08 -8.23
C SER A 228 5.08 6.56 -7.98
N ASP A 229 6.04 6.90 -7.10
CA ASP A 229 6.29 8.26 -6.70
C ASP A 229 7.32 8.95 -7.59
N ILE A 230 6.95 10.13 -8.10
CA ILE A 230 7.79 10.95 -8.98
C ILE A 230 8.07 12.34 -8.38
N ARG A 231 7.71 12.59 -7.12
CA ARG A 231 7.87 13.90 -6.47
C ARG A 231 9.32 14.36 -6.44
N ASN A 232 10.27 13.46 -6.13
CA ASN A 232 11.71 13.74 -6.21
C ASN A 232 12.20 14.25 -7.57
N SER A 233 11.45 14.03 -8.65
CA SER A 233 11.80 14.55 -9.98
C SER A 233 11.33 16.00 -10.23
N ILE A 234 10.55 16.56 -9.30
CA ILE A 234 10.01 17.92 -9.38
C ILE A 234 10.88 18.85 -8.52
N PRO A 235 11.41 19.95 -9.07
CA PRO A 235 12.22 20.89 -8.30
C PRO A 235 11.37 21.59 -7.23
N ASN A 236 12.00 21.95 -6.11
CA ASN A 236 11.38 22.69 -5.00
C ASN A 236 10.18 21.97 -4.35
N HIS A 237 10.03 20.66 -4.55
CA HIS A 237 8.93 19.93 -3.93
C HIS A 237 9.07 19.89 -2.40
N ASP A 238 10.29 19.71 -1.88
CA ASP A 238 10.60 19.79 -0.44
C ASP A 238 10.30 21.16 0.17
N ASP A 239 10.50 22.24 -0.58
CA ASP A 239 10.22 23.60 -0.08
C ASP A 239 8.72 23.83 0.15
N ILE A 240 7.86 23.13 -0.58
CA ILE A 240 6.42 23.13 -0.30
C ILE A 240 6.13 22.39 1.01
N PHE A 241 6.85 21.30 1.31
CA PHE A 241 6.72 20.63 2.60
C PHE A 241 7.16 21.52 3.76
N TYR A 242 8.21 22.33 3.59
CA TYR A 242 8.66 23.30 4.59
C TYR A 242 7.58 24.33 4.96
N TYR A 243 6.68 24.68 4.03
CA TYR A 243 5.53 25.53 4.32
C TYR A 243 4.59 24.90 5.36
N TYR A 244 4.48 23.57 5.40
CA TYR A 244 3.56 22.87 6.30
C TYR A 244 4.07 22.63 7.72
N ASP A 245 5.38 22.71 7.91
CA ASP A 245 6.04 22.31 9.16
C ASP A 245 5.84 23.34 10.28
N ILE A 246 5.19 24.47 9.98
CA ILE A 246 4.79 25.44 10.98
C ILE A 246 3.59 24.91 11.76
N ARG A 247 3.70 24.96 13.09
CA ARG A 247 2.55 24.89 13.99
C ARG A 247 2.02 26.30 14.19
N ILE A 248 0.78 26.53 13.76
CA ILE A 248 0.05 27.75 14.05
C ILE A 248 -1.06 27.36 15.03
N ASP A 249 -0.95 27.83 16.26
CA ASP A 249 -1.92 27.60 17.32
C ASP A 249 -3.03 28.69 17.29
N TYR A 250 -4.01 28.58 18.18
CA TYR A 250 -5.19 29.47 18.23
C TYR A 250 -4.85 30.96 18.44
N ASP A 251 -3.72 31.26 19.06
CA ASP A 251 -3.25 32.63 19.32
C ASP A 251 -1.99 32.91 18.49
N ILE A 252 -2.15 33.62 17.36
CA ILE A 252 -1.02 34.01 16.52
C ILE A 252 -0.28 35.20 17.15
N GLU A 253 1.01 35.02 17.41
CA GLU A 253 1.92 36.08 17.82
C GLU A 253 2.44 36.91 16.64
N LEU A 254 2.85 38.16 16.89
CA LEU A 254 3.34 39.07 15.85
C LEU A 254 4.54 38.50 15.08
N HIS A 255 5.45 37.80 15.76
CA HIS A 255 6.61 37.19 15.11
C HIS A 255 6.21 36.05 14.15
N GLN A 256 5.16 35.29 14.48
CA GLN A 256 4.61 34.23 13.63
C GLN A 256 3.95 34.81 12.38
N LEU A 257 3.33 35.98 12.45
CA LEU A 257 2.79 36.68 11.27
C LEU A 257 3.89 37.05 10.26
N PHE A 258 5.04 37.54 10.75
CA PHE A 258 6.18 37.85 9.88
C PHE A 258 6.79 36.60 9.25
N ASP A 259 6.91 35.51 10.01
CA ASP A 259 7.38 34.23 9.45
C ASP A 259 6.41 33.70 8.39
N LEU A 260 5.10 33.79 8.66
CA LEU A 260 4.06 33.38 7.72
C LEU A 260 4.12 34.18 6.41
N LEU A 261 4.25 35.51 6.48
CA LEU A 261 4.43 36.38 5.30
C LEU A 261 5.63 35.97 4.44
N LYS A 262 6.79 35.73 5.07
CA LYS A 262 8.00 35.34 4.35
C LYS A 262 7.81 34.00 3.64
N ARG A 263 7.15 33.05 4.30
CA ARG A 263 6.95 31.70 3.77
C ARG A 263 5.92 31.63 2.66
N THR A 264 4.84 32.40 2.75
CA THR A 264 3.85 32.51 1.67
C THR A 264 4.44 33.17 0.43
N GLU A 265 5.27 34.20 0.59
CA GLU A 265 6.02 34.80 -0.53
C GLU A 265 6.90 33.75 -1.21
N GLN A 266 7.65 32.97 -0.43
CA GLN A 266 8.47 31.88 -0.97
C GLN A 266 7.62 30.79 -1.62
N LEU A 267 6.47 30.43 -1.03
CA LEU A 267 5.54 29.45 -1.60
C LEU A 267 5.03 29.90 -2.97
N ILE A 268 4.62 31.16 -3.12
CA ILE A 268 4.18 31.72 -4.40
C ILE A 268 5.28 31.57 -5.46
N LEU A 269 6.52 31.95 -5.14
CA LEU A 269 7.67 31.82 -6.04
C LEU A 269 7.91 30.35 -6.43
N ASN A 270 7.87 29.44 -5.48
CA ASN A 270 8.05 28.01 -5.71
C ASN A 270 6.97 27.44 -6.64
N ILE A 271 5.70 27.80 -6.41
CA ILE A 271 4.58 27.35 -7.23
C ILE A 271 4.68 27.90 -8.67
N ILE A 272 5.07 29.17 -8.84
CA ILE A 272 5.34 29.75 -10.16
C ILE A 272 6.47 28.99 -10.88
N ASN A 273 7.54 28.65 -10.17
CA ASN A 273 8.67 27.90 -10.73
C ASN A 273 8.26 26.48 -11.13
N ILE A 274 7.46 25.80 -10.31
CA ILE A 274 6.88 24.49 -10.63
C ILE A 274 6.02 24.58 -11.89
N LYS A 275 5.11 25.56 -12.00
CA LYS A 275 4.31 25.76 -13.22
C LYS A 275 5.18 25.90 -14.46
N LYS A 276 6.22 26.74 -14.40
CA LYS A 276 7.18 26.92 -15.50
C LYS A 276 7.92 25.62 -15.82
N TYR A 277 8.32 24.86 -14.81
CA TYR A 277 8.99 23.58 -14.97
C TYR A 277 8.12 22.57 -15.72
N PHE A 278 6.84 22.45 -15.37
CA PHE A 278 5.89 21.56 -16.06
C PHE A 278 5.71 21.91 -17.54
N VAL A 279 5.63 23.20 -17.87
CA VAL A 279 5.57 23.66 -19.28
C VAL A 279 6.82 23.24 -20.06
N LYS A 280 8.01 23.31 -19.44
CA LYS A 280 9.27 22.87 -20.05
C LYS A 280 9.33 21.35 -20.17
N ALA A 281 9.02 20.62 -19.11
CA ALA A 281 9.04 19.15 -19.05
C ALA A 281 8.04 18.51 -20.03
N LYS A 282 6.94 19.19 -20.35
CA LYS A 282 6.01 18.77 -21.41
C LYS A 282 6.66 18.78 -22.79
N LYS A 283 7.65 19.65 -23.05
CA LYS A 283 8.31 19.82 -24.35
C LYS A 283 9.61 19.03 -24.46
N ASP A 284 10.31 18.84 -23.35
CA ASP A 284 11.65 18.25 -23.31
C ASP A 284 11.69 16.99 -22.42
N LYS A 285 11.80 15.83 -23.08
CA LYS A 285 11.92 14.52 -22.42
C LYS A 285 13.22 14.40 -21.59
N SER A 286 14.29 15.08 -21.99
CA SER A 286 15.59 15.01 -21.31
C SER A 286 15.55 15.73 -19.96
N LEU A 287 14.73 16.79 -19.84
CA LEU A 287 14.54 17.52 -18.60
C LEU A 287 13.85 16.67 -17.52
N ASN A 288 12.76 15.98 -17.89
CA ASN A 288 12.08 15.06 -16.98
C ASN A 288 11.30 13.99 -17.76
N SER A 289 11.87 12.78 -17.81
CA SER A 289 11.27 11.71 -18.60
C SER A 289 9.93 11.20 -18.03
N TYR A 290 9.68 11.35 -16.73
CA TYR A 290 8.44 10.90 -16.07
C TYR A 290 7.28 11.83 -16.38
N LEU A 291 7.48 13.14 -16.18
CA LEU A 291 6.50 14.16 -16.54
C LEU A 291 6.25 14.19 -18.04
N TYR A 292 7.30 14.08 -18.86
CA TYR A 292 7.12 14.00 -20.32
C TYR A 292 6.24 12.82 -20.72
N LYS A 293 6.47 11.64 -20.13
CA LYS A 293 5.65 10.45 -20.36
C LYS A 293 4.21 10.67 -19.90
N LEU A 294 4.01 11.25 -18.71
CA LEU A 294 2.69 11.58 -18.17
C LEU A 294 1.92 12.56 -19.05
N LEU A 295 2.58 13.56 -19.63
CA LEU A 295 1.91 14.63 -20.36
C LEU A 295 1.77 14.37 -21.86
N ASN A 296 2.47 13.37 -22.42
CA ASN A 296 2.51 13.18 -23.87
C ASN A 296 2.37 11.73 -24.37
N VAL A 297 2.78 10.72 -23.59
CA VAL A 297 3.00 9.37 -24.13
C VAL A 297 1.92 8.40 -23.66
N TYR A 298 1.00 8.05 -24.55
CA TYR A 298 -0.11 7.12 -24.29
C TYR A 298 -0.33 6.16 -25.46
N LYS A 299 -0.72 4.92 -25.15
CA LYS A 299 -1.23 3.96 -26.14
C LYS A 299 -2.74 4.13 -26.35
N CYS A 300 -3.48 4.51 -25.32
CA CYS A 300 -4.93 4.70 -25.38
C CYS A 300 -5.30 6.19 -25.37
N PRO A 301 -5.85 6.74 -26.48
CA PRO A 301 -6.24 8.16 -26.55
C PRO A 301 -7.31 8.56 -25.53
N ASN A 302 -8.22 7.65 -25.17
CA ASN A 302 -9.26 7.95 -24.18
C ASN A 302 -8.67 8.13 -22.78
N ILE A 303 -7.72 7.26 -22.38
CA ILE A 303 -7.00 7.41 -21.12
C ILE A 303 -6.26 8.75 -21.09
N GLN A 304 -5.57 9.10 -22.18
CA GLN A 304 -4.88 10.39 -22.30
C GLN A 304 -5.84 11.57 -22.09
N LYS A 305 -6.98 11.57 -22.77
CA LYS A 305 -7.99 12.64 -22.67
C LYS A 305 -8.46 12.84 -21.22
N ILE A 306 -8.75 11.75 -20.51
CA ILE A 306 -9.23 11.80 -19.12
C ILE A 306 -8.12 12.28 -18.19
N VAL A 307 -6.92 11.69 -18.27
CA VAL A 307 -5.77 12.09 -17.44
C VAL A 307 -5.42 13.56 -17.67
N HIS A 308 -5.42 14.03 -18.93
CA HIS A 308 -5.19 15.45 -19.24
C HIS A 308 -6.29 16.35 -18.68
N SER A 309 -7.56 15.93 -18.75
CA SER A 309 -8.66 16.69 -18.14
C SER A 309 -8.47 16.86 -16.63
N ILE A 310 -8.08 15.79 -15.93
CA ILE A 310 -7.80 15.83 -14.49
C ILE A 310 -6.58 16.71 -14.18
N TYR A 311 -5.51 16.57 -14.97
CA TYR A 311 -4.31 17.40 -14.86
C TYR A 311 -4.64 18.89 -15.01
N GLU A 312 -5.36 19.29 -16.06
CA GLU A 312 -5.69 20.71 -16.28
C GLU A 312 -6.70 21.23 -15.23
N ASN A 313 -7.75 20.45 -14.94
CA ASN A 313 -8.83 20.92 -14.06
C ASN A 313 -8.52 20.82 -12.57
N TYR A 314 -7.65 19.91 -12.14
CA TYR A 314 -7.31 19.75 -10.73
C TYR A 314 -5.86 20.15 -10.47
N PHE A 315 -4.87 19.63 -11.19
CA PHE A 315 -3.49 20.00 -10.87
C PHE A 315 -3.20 21.47 -11.19
N ILE A 316 -3.40 21.91 -12.45
CA ILE A 316 -3.06 23.29 -12.86
C ILE A 316 -3.92 24.33 -12.14
N LYS A 317 -5.26 24.14 -12.10
CA LYS A 317 -6.15 25.08 -11.40
C LYS A 317 -5.82 25.23 -9.91
N ASN A 318 -5.34 24.19 -9.24
CA ASN A 318 -4.97 24.32 -7.83
C ASN A 318 -3.61 24.98 -7.63
N LEU A 319 -2.67 24.87 -8.57
CA LEU A 319 -1.48 25.72 -8.54
C LEU A 319 -1.86 27.20 -8.63
N ASP A 320 -2.83 27.56 -9.50
CA ASP A 320 -3.35 28.93 -9.59
C ASP A 320 -4.06 29.36 -8.30
N LYS A 321 -4.88 28.47 -7.73
CA LYS A 321 -5.58 28.73 -6.48
C LYS A 321 -4.63 28.95 -5.31
N ILE A 322 -3.54 28.17 -5.21
CA ILE A 322 -2.51 28.35 -4.17
C ILE A 322 -1.88 29.74 -4.26
N ILE A 323 -1.53 30.21 -5.47
CA ILE A 323 -0.97 31.56 -5.67
C ILE A 323 -1.99 32.60 -5.20
N HIS A 324 -3.22 32.52 -5.71
CA HIS A 324 -4.27 33.48 -5.38
C HIS A 324 -4.59 33.55 -3.88
N ASP A 325 -4.81 32.39 -3.25
CA ASP A 325 -5.15 32.30 -1.83
C ASP A 325 -3.97 32.77 -0.96
N SER A 326 -2.72 32.52 -1.37
CA SER A 326 -1.52 33.02 -0.69
C SER A 326 -1.35 34.53 -0.80
N GLU A 327 -1.60 35.12 -1.97
CA GLU A 327 -1.57 36.58 -2.17
C GLU A 327 -2.63 37.28 -1.32
N LYS A 328 -3.84 36.70 -1.27
CA LYS A 328 -4.92 37.17 -0.41
C LYS A 328 -4.51 37.12 1.06
N MET A 329 -3.95 36.00 1.52
CA MET A 329 -3.51 35.86 2.90
C MET A 329 -2.40 36.88 3.26
N ASN A 330 -1.47 37.14 2.35
CA ASN A 330 -0.44 38.16 2.55
C ASN A 330 -1.01 39.56 2.72
N LYS A 331 -2.04 39.90 1.93
CA LYS A 331 -2.75 41.17 2.07
C LYS A 331 -3.41 41.26 3.45
N ASP A 332 -4.10 40.21 3.88
CA ASP A 332 -4.80 40.17 5.15
C ASP A 332 -3.83 40.26 6.35
N ILE A 333 -2.69 39.55 6.30
CA ILE A 333 -1.66 39.63 7.34
C ILE A 333 -1.06 41.04 7.41
N ASN A 334 -0.75 41.67 6.28
CA ASN A 334 -0.21 43.03 6.27
C ASN A 334 -1.18 44.06 6.85
N ILE A 335 -2.48 43.93 6.54
CA ILE A 335 -3.53 44.75 7.16
C ILE A 335 -3.54 44.55 8.67
N PHE A 336 -3.43 43.30 9.12
CA PHE A 336 -3.45 42.97 10.53
C PHE A 336 -2.25 43.54 11.31
N ILE A 337 -1.03 43.35 10.78
CA ILE A 337 0.20 43.93 11.35
C ILE A 337 0.09 45.45 11.49
N ASN A 338 -0.43 46.12 10.46
CA ASN A 338 -0.64 47.57 10.49
C ASN A 338 -1.67 48.01 11.54
N LYS A 339 -2.73 47.23 11.77
CA LYS A 339 -3.72 47.50 12.82
C LYS A 339 -3.10 47.38 14.21
N ILE A 340 -2.31 46.32 14.45
CA ILE A 340 -1.63 46.08 15.74
C ILE A 340 -0.67 47.23 16.07
N ARG A 341 0.05 47.74 15.07
CA ARG A 341 1.02 48.84 15.25
C ARG A 341 0.39 50.19 15.59
N LYS A 342 -0.83 50.47 15.11
CA LYS A 342 -1.44 51.82 15.16
C LYS A 342 -2.41 52.03 16.32
N THR A 343 -3.04 50.96 16.81
CA THR A 343 -4.17 51.07 17.73
C THR A 343 -4.17 49.94 18.74
N PHE A 344 -4.66 50.22 19.95
CA PHE A 344 -5.05 49.15 20.87
C PHE A 344 -6.17 48.33 20.23
N ILE A 345 -6.00 47.01 20.14
CA ILE A 345 -6.99 46.08 19.60
C ILE A 345 -7.54 45.26 20.76
N GLU A 346 -8.86 45.19 20.88
CA GLU A 346 -9.50 44.29 21.84
C GLU A 346 -9.16 42.82 21.55
N LYS A 347 -8.96 42.03 22.61
CA LYS A 347 -8.57 40.63 22.49
C LYS A 347 -9.53 39.81 21.60
N THR A 348 -10.83 40.10 21.66
CA THR A 348 -11.88 39.43 20.87
C THR A 348 -11.72 39.67 19.36
N ASP A 349 -11.34 40.88 18.96
CA ASP A 349 -11.09 41.22 17.56
C ASP A 349 -9.77 40.64 17.07
N LEU A 350 -8.74 40.59 17.93
CA LEU A 350 -7.48 39.91 17.66
C LEU A 350 -7.72 38.43 17.32
N LEU A 351 -8.50 37.74 18.16
CA LEU A 351 -8.86 36.33 17.97
C LEU A 351 -9.60 36.08 16.65
N LYS A 352 -10.56 36.93 16.28
CA LYS A 352 -11.30 36.80 15.01
C LYS A 352 -10.36 36.89 13.80
N ILE A 353 -9.43 37.84 13.82
CA ILE A 353 -8.48 38.04 12.71
C ILE A 353 -7.50 36.86 12.65
N SER A 354 -6.95 36.44 13.79
CA SER A 354 -6.07 35.27 13.87
C SER A 354 -6.76 34.02 13.32
N ASN A 355 -8.00 33.75 13.74
CA ASN A 355 -8.77 32.60 13.23
C ASN A 355 -8.96 32.63 11.72
N ASN A 356 -9.20 33.80 11.11
CA ASN A 356 -9.31 33.91 9.65
C ASN A 356 -7.99 33.56 8.97
N ILE A 357 -6.86 34.07 9.47
CA ILE A 357 -5.52 33.76 8.92
C ILE A 357 -5.21 32.26 9.07
N ILE A 358 -5.54 31.65 10.22
CA ILE A 358 -5.39 30.21 10.47
C ILE A 358 -6.18 29.40 9.45
N ILE A 359 -7.45 29.76 9.20
CA ILE A 359 -8.29 29.09 8.22
C ILE A 359 -7.68 29.18 6.81
N GLN A 360 -7.21 30.37 6.41
CA GLN A 360 -6.55 30.57 5.12
C GLN A 360 -5.29 29.72 4.99
N PHE A 361 -4.44 29.70 6.02
CA PHE A 361 -3.24 28.87 6.08
C PHE A 361 -3.57 27.38 5.91
N HIS A 362 -4.56 26.86 6.64
CA HIS A 362 -4.97 25.47 6.52
C HIS A 362 -5.52 25.13 5.13
N ASN A 363 -6.28 26.03 4.51
CA ASN A 363 -6.76 25.85 3.16
C ASN A 363 -5.61 25.77 2.15
N ILE A 364 -4.65 26.69 2.22
CA ILE A 364 -3.46 26.69 1.36
C ILE A 364 -2.66 25.40 1.59
N LYS A 365 -2.43 25.02 2.85
CA LYS A 365 -1.74 23.78 3.23
C LYS A 365 -2.40 22.55 2.60
N ASN A 366 -3.73 22.44 2.67
CA ASN A 366 -4.47 21.32 2.07
C ASN A 366 -4.36 21.31 0.54
N LEU A 367 -4.43 22.47 -0.12
CA LEU A 367 -4.25 22.57 -1.58
C LEU A 367 -2.86 22.10 -2.01
N CYS A 368 -1.82 22.56 -1.31
CA CYS A 368 -0.46 22.18 -1.62
C CYS A 368 -0.22 20.67 -1.38
N LEU A 369 -0.83 20.05 -0.35
CA LEU A 369 -0.74 18.60 -0.14
C LEU A 369 -1.38 17.85 -1.30
N THR A 370 -2.50 18.38 -1.77
CA THR A 370 -3.30 17.72 -2.80
C THR A 370 -2.63 17.74 -4.18
N ILE A 371 -1.95 18.83 -4.57
CA ILE A 371 -1.24 18.86 -5.86
C ILE A 371 -0.18 17.75 -5.97
N PHE A 372 0.46 17.37 -4.86
CA PHE A 372 1.44 16.29 -4.82
C PHE A 372 0.81 14.90 -4.89
N ILE A 373 -0.33 14.72 -4.24
CA ILE A 373 -1.12 13.49 -4.36
C ILE A 373 -1.56 13.30 -5.81
N ILE A 374 -2.15 14.33 -6.43
CA ILE A 374 -2.66 14.25 -7.82
C ILE A 374 -1.56 13.86 -8.81
N ILE A 375 -0.39 14.52 -8.75
CA ILE A 375 0.62 14.31 -9.78
C ILE A 375 1.20 12.89 -9.75
N THR A 376 1.50 12.39 -8.55
CA THR A 376 2.03 11.04 -8.33
C THR A 376 0.99 9.98 -8.70
N ASP A 377 -0.26 10.20 -8.32
CA ASP A 377 -1.33 9.25 -8.59
C ASP A 377 -1.72 9.21 -10.06
N LEU A 378 -1.70 10.35 -10.76
CA LEU A 378 -1.90 10.37 -12.21
C LEU A 378 -0.77 9.63 -12.95
N PHE A 379 0.47 9.72 -12.47
CA PHE A 379 1.57 8.94 -13.01
C PHE A 379 1.34 7.43 -12.85
N PHE A 380 0.94 7.00 -11.65
CA PHE A 380 0.56 5.62 -11.37
C PHE A 380 -0.62 5.17 -12.24
N ILE A 381 -1.74 5.91 -12.23
CA ILE A 381 -2.97 5.59 -12.97
C ILE A 381 -2.67 5.45 -14.46
N ARG A 382 -1.93 6.40 -15.05
CA ARG A 382 -1.50 6.28 -16.45
C ARG A 382 -0.77 4.97 -16.66
N ARG A 383 0.23 4.66 -15.82
CA ARG A 383 1.04 3.45 -15.99
C ARG A 383 0.20 2.17 -15.88
N PHE A 384 -0.68 2.09 -14.88
CA PHE A 384 -1.54 0.95 -14.63
C PHE A 384 -2.56 0.75 -15.76
N LEU A 385 -3.21 1.82 -16.23
CA LEU A 385 -4.27 1.72 -17.23
C LEU A 385 -3.74 1.60 -18.67
N ASP A 386 -2.75 2.40 -19.06
CA ASP A 386 -2.30 2.53 -20.46
C ASP A 386 -1.48 1.32 -20.95
N LYS A 387 -1.03 0.45 -20.03
CA LYS A 387 -0.27 -0.76 -20.36
C LYS A 387 -1.19 -1.97 -20.43
N ASN A 388 -1.40 -2.51 -21.63
CA ASN A 388 -2.22 -3.71 -21.86
C ASN A 388 -1.68 -4.96 -21.14
N TYR A 389 -0.37 -5.01 -20.87
CA TYR A 389 0.25 -6.14 -20.19
C TYR A 389 0.03 -6.15 -18.67
N ILE A 390 -0.42 -5.03 -18.08
CA ILE A 390 -0.69 -4.90 -16.65
C ILE A 390 -2.15 -5.26 -16.43
N THR A 391 -2.43 -6.41 -15.85
CA THR A 391 -3.80 -6.86 -15.59
C THR A 391 -4.09 -6.98 -14.10
N ASN A 392 -3.11 -7.41 -13.31
CA ASN A 392 -3.24 -7.58 -11.86
C ASN A 392 -2.22 -6.67 -11.15
N GLY A 393 -2.71 -5.56 -10.61
CA GLY A 393 -1.90 -4.61 -9.86
C GLY A 393 -1.99 -4.86 -8.36
N ILE A 394 -0.87 -4.73 -7.66
CA ILE A 394 -0.83 -4.59 -6.20
C ILE A 394 -0.11 -3.28 -5.91
N LEU A 395 -0.77 -2.34 -5.23
CA LEU A 395 -0.19 -1.06 -4.83
C LEU A 395 -0.10 -0.98 -3.32
N TYR A 396 1.07 -0.64 -2.80
CA TYR A 396 1.25 -0.26 -1.40
C TYR A 396 1.60 1.23 -1.33
N THR A 397 0.77 2.02 -0.65
CA THR A 397 0.86 3.49 -0.63
C THR A 397 0.22 4.06 0.62
N GLY A 398 0.44 5.34 0.92
CA GLY A 398 -0.25 6.06 1.98
C GLY A 398 -1.76 6.14 1.76
N ALA A 399 -2.54 6.20 2.84
CA ALA A 399 -4.00 6.21 2.77
C ALA A 399 -4.57 7.37 1.93
N ALA A 400 -3.93 8.54 1.96
CA ALA A 400 -4.34 9.69 1.13
C ALA A 400 -4.20 9.41 -0.38
N HIS A 401 -3.12 8.75 -0.79
CA HIS A 401 -2.89 8.31 -2.17
C HIS A 401 -3.89 7.22 -2.57
N MET A 402 -4.14 6.23 -1.69
CA MET A 402 -5.17 5.21 -1.92
C MET A 402 -6.54 5.86 -2.16
N ASN A 403 -6.96 6.80 -1.32
CA ASN A 403 -8.25 7.47 -1.41
C ASN A 403 -8.39 8.27 -2.70
N ASN A 404 -7.34 8.98 -3.11
CA ASN A 404 -7.34 9.68 -4.39
C ASN A 404 -7.39 8.73 -5.60
N ILE A 405 -6.60 7.66 -5.59
CA ILE A 405 -6.60 6.66 -6.67
C ILE A 405 -7.97 5.96 -6.78
N LEU A 406 -8.55 5.56 -5.64
CA LEU A 406 -9.89 5.01 -5.55
C LEU A 406 -10.92 5.96 -6.19
N TYR A 407 -10.92 7.23 -5.75
CA TYR A 407 -11.82 8.24 -6.29
C TYR A 407 -11.67 8.36 -7.81
N LEU A 408 -10.45 8.54 -8.32
CA LEU A 408 -10.21 8.75 -9.74
C LEU A 408 -10.61 7.54 -10.60
N LEU A 409 -10.24 6.32 -10.17
CA LEU A 409 -10.55 5.09 -10.90
C LEU A 409 -12.06 4.82 -10.95
N VAL A 410 -12.77 5.01 -9.83
CA VAL A 410 -14.23 4.79 -9.75
C VAL A 410 -15.01 5.89 -10.49
N LYS A 411 -14.57 7.15 -10.37
CA LYS A 411 -15.26 8.30 -10.97
C LYS A 411 -15.06 8.38 -12.48
N TYR A 412 -13.86 8.11 -12.99
CA TYR A 412 -13.49 8.41 -14.38
C TYR A 412 -13.13 7.20 -15.24
N PHE A 413 -12.85 6.04 -14.65
CA PHE A 413 -12.30 4.89 -15.38
C PHE A 413 -13.13 3.61 -15.24
N ASP A 414 -14.40 3.70 -14.87
CA ASP A 414 -15.33 2.57 -14.78
C ASP A 414 -14.84 1.42 -13.86
N PHE A 415 -14.00 1.73 -12.87
CA PHE A 415 -13.70 0.75 -11.82
C PHE A 415 -14.83 0.69 -10.82
N GLU A 416 -15.00 -0.48 -10.24
CA GLU A 416 -15.90 -0.73 -9.13
C GLU A 416 -15.08 -1.21 -7.94
N LEU A 417 -15.36 -0.66 -6.76
CA LEU A 417 -14.88 -1.22 -5.50
C LEU A 417 -15.65 -2.51 -5.28
N THR A 418 -14.94 -3.64 -5.30
CA THR A 418 -15.55 -4.96 -5.07
C THR A 418 -15.41 -5.37 -3.62
N ASP A 419 -14.31 -5.00 -2.97
CA ASP A 419 -13.99 -5.43 -1.63
C ASP A 419 -13.26 -4.33 -0.86
N SER A 420 -13.54 -4.22 0.43
CA SER A 420 -12.84 -3.32 1.36
C SER A 420 -12.73 -3.98 2.72
N TYR A 421 -11.51 -4.10 3.21
CA TYR A 421 -11.18 -4.76 4.46
C TYR A 421 -10.33 -3.87 5.35
N TYR A 422 -10.63 -3.92 6.64
CA TYR A 422 -9.85 -3.37 7.74
C TYR A 422 -10.13 -4.23 8.98
N TYR A 423 -9.29 -4.14 10.00
CA TYR A 423 -9.47 -4.91 11.22
C TYR A 423 -10.71 -4.45 12.02
N ASN A 424 -11.47 -5.39 12.61
CA ASN A 424 -12.78 -5.17 13.28
C ASN A 424 -13.93 -4.72 12.37
N LEU A 425 -14.01 -5.25 11.15
CA LEU A 425 -15.24 -5.15 10.36
C LEU A 425 -16.43 -5.69 11.21
N PRO A 426 -17.55 -4.96 11.40
CA PRO A 426 -18.69 -5.48 12.14
C PRO A 426 -19.17 -6.83 11.57
N GLU A 427 -19.54 -7.78 12.42
CA GLU A 427 -19.89 -9.17 12.04
C GLU A 427 -20.94 -9.26 10.92
N GLU A 428 -21.84 -8.29 10.85
CA GLU A 428 -22.86 -8.16 9.79
C GLU A 428 -22.28 -7.92 8.37
N PHE A 429 -21.05 -7.40 8.28
CA PHE A 429 -20.34 -7.14 7.03
C PHE A 429 -19.30 -8.20 6.68
N LYS A 430 -18.86 -9.03 7.65
CA LYS A 430 -17.82 -10.06 7.42
C LYS A 430 -18.24 -11.15 6.43
N LYS A 431 -19.54 -11.41 6.27
CA LYS A 431 -20.02 -12.41 5.30
C LYS A 431 -19.86 -11.87 3.87
N SER A 432 -19.01 -12.52 3.07
CA SER A 432 -18.65 -12.20 1.67
C SER A 432 -19.76 -11.55 0.80
N ALA A 433 -21.01 -12.02 0.87
CA ALA A 433 -22.13 -11.45 0.12
C ALA A 433 -22.59 -10.06 0.62
N SER A 434 -22.56 -9.82 1.93
CA SER A 434 -22.86 -8.52 2.56
C SER A 434 -21.82 -7.47 2.17
N MET A 435 -20.55 -7.86 2.15
CA MET A 435 -19.45 -6.98 1.79
C MET A 435 -19.49 -6.56 0.31
N HIS A 436 -19.81 -7.47 -0.62
CA HIS A 436 -19.99 -7.12 -2.03
C HIS A 436 -21.11 -6.09 -2.22
N ILE A 437 -22.24 -6.23 -1.50
CA ILE A 437 -23.34 -5.27 -1.54
C ILE A 437 -22.89 -3.92 -0.98
N HIS A 438 -22.15 -3.90 0.13
CA HIS A 438 -21.63 -2.68 0.72
C HIS A 438 -20.64 -1.96 -0.22
N SER A 439 -19.69 -2.68 -0.81
CA SER A 439 -18.70 -2.14 -1.76
C SER A 439 -19.36 -1.55 -3.02
N PHE A 440 -20.46 -2.15 -3.50
CA PHE A 440 -21.24 -1.61 -4.60
C PHE A 440 -21.97 -0.30 -4.24
N VAL A 441 -22.56 -0.23 -3.04
CA VAL A 441 -23.18 1.00 -2.52
C VAL A 441 -22.14 2.11 -2.33
N LEU A 442 -20.97 1.76 -1.78
CA LEU A 442 -19.84 2.68 -1.65
C LEU A 442 -19.37 3.18 -3.03
N SER A 443 -19.23 2.31 -4.03
CA SER A 443 -18.87 2.71 -5.40
C SER A 443 -19.83 3.76 -5.96
N LYS A 444 -21.15 3.58 -5.77
CA LYS A 444 -22.16 4.58 -6.19
C LYS A 444 -22.04 5.89 -5.42
N THR A 445 -21.69 5.82 -4.13
CA THR A 445 -21.49 7.00 -3.27
C THR A 445 -20.26 7.78 -3.71
N ILE A 446 -19.13 7.09 -3.94
CA ILE A 446 -17.88 7.67 -4.44
C ILE A 446 -18.10 8.37 -5.78
N LYS A 447 -18.86 7.76 -6.71
CA LYS A 447 -19.23 8.39 -8.00
C LYS A 447 -19.99 9.70 -7.84
N LYS A 448 -20.69 9.93 -6.71
CA LYS A 448 -21.43 11.16 -6.43
C LYS A 448 -20.62 12.21 -5.68
N LEU A 449 -19.47 11.84 -5.09
CA LEU A 449 -18.62 12.80 -4.40
C LEU A 449 -18.16 13.91 -5.36
N ASP A 450 -18.14 15.12 -4.83
CA ASP A 450 -17.64 16.30 -5.52
C ASP A 450 -16.13 16.43 -5.30
N SER A 451 -15.47 16.90 -6.35
CA SER A 451 -14.07 17.30 -6.35
C SER A 451 -13.81 18.68 -5.75
N ILE A 452 -14.84 19.49 -5.48
CA ILE A 452 -14.66 20.84 -4.91
C ILE A 452 -13.80 20.76 -3.63
N ASN A 453 -12.69 21.52 -3.64
CA ASN A 453 -11.72 21.63 -2.55
C ASN A 453 -11.20 20.28 -2.02
N PHE A 454 -11.31 19.19 -2.79
CA PHE A 454 -10.85 17.87 -2.37
C PHE A 454 -11.51 17.32 -1.12
N ASN A 455 -12.72 17.79 -0.79
CA ASN A 455 -13.49 17.31 0.36
C ASN A 455 -13.76 15.80 0.30
N TYR A 456 -13.70 15.20 -0.90
CA TYR A 456 -13.77 13.75 -1.04
C TYR A 456 -12.64 13.04 -0.29
N LEU A 457 -11.42 13.59 -0.19
CA LEU A 457 -10.33 12.97 0.56
C LEU A 457 -10.71 12.83 2.03
N HIS A 458 -11.20 13.89 2.67
CA HIS A 458 -11.69 13.81 4.04
C HIS A 458 -12.85 12.82 4.20
N THR A 459 -13.79 12.81 3.24
CA THR A 459 -14.91 11.87 3.27
C THR A 459 -14.43 10.42 3.18
N LEU A 460 -13.48 10.13 2.29
CA LEU A 460 -12.91 8.80 2.11
C LEU A 460 -12.00 8.43 3.28
N ASP A 461 -11.27 9.37 3.87
CA ASP A 461 -10.51 9.15 5.09
C ASP A 461 -11.43 8.66 6.21
N HIS A 462 -12.60 9.28 6.39
CA HIS A 462 -13.59 8.81 7.36
C HIS A 462 -14.17 7.43 7.05
N LEU A 463 -14.30 7.07 5.77
CA LEU A 463 -14.87 5.80 5.35
C LEU A 463 -13.87 4.64 5.41
N PHE A 464 -12.62 4.90 5.07
CA PHE A 464 -11.62 3.86 4.87
C PHE A 464 -10.56 3.86 5.98
N ILE A 465 -10.31 4.98 6.67
CA ILE A 465 -9.29 5.01 7.72
C ILE A 465 -9.87 4.60 9.06
N HIS A 466 -9.56 3.38 9.50
CA HIS A 466 -10.06 2.83 10.74
C HIS A 466 -9.29 3.34 11.97
N ARG A 467 -10.03 3.65 13.04
CA ARG A 467 -9.52 4.05 14.36
C ARG A 467 -10.22 3.24 15.44
N ASP A 468 -9.50 2.95 16.53
CA ASP A 468 -10.10 2.32 17.71
C ASP A 468 -11.05 3.28 18.46
N ASN A 469 -11.71 2.78 19.51
CA ASN A 469 -12.62 3.58 20.36
C ASN A 469 -11.94 4.78 21.05
N ASN A 470 -10.61 4.80 21.12
CA ASN A 470 -9.82 5.88 21.70
C ASN A 470 -9.28 6.84 20.62
N GLY A 471 -9.62 6.62 19.33
CA GLY A 471 -9.18 7.42 18.20
C GLY A 471 -7.79 7.06 17.66
N ASN A 472 -7.14 6.02 18.20
CA ASN A 472 -5.82 5.56 17.75
C ASN A 472 -5.93 4.84 16.42
N PHE A 473 -4.93 5.02 15.57
CA PHE A 473 -4.85 4.27 14.32
C PHE A 473 -4.48 2.81 14.60
N GLN A 474 -5.27 1.90 14.05
CA GLN A 474 -4.97 0.49 14.06
C GLN A 474 -4.50 0.09 12.66
N GLN A 475 -3.21 -0.20 12.52
CA GLN A 475 -2.61 -0.63 11.25
C GLN A 475 -2.57 -2.15 11.17
N CYS A 476 -3.78 -2.71 11.22
CA CYS A 476 -4.06 -4.12 11.10
C CYS A 476 -5.17 -4.34 10.07
N VAL A 477 -5.03 -5.36 9.23
CA VAL A 477 -6.09 -5.80 8.32
C VAL A 477 -6.34 -7.30 8.45
N ASP A 478 -7.61 -7.65 8.45
CA ASP A 478 -8.11 -9.02 8.35
C ASP A 478 -8.43 -9.32 6.88
N LEU A 479 -7.75 -10.32 6.31
CA LEU A 479 -7.98 -10.79 4.94
C LEU A 479 -8.57 -12.22 4.88
N ILE A 480 -9.13 -12.75 5.96
CA ILE A 480 -9.60 -14.15 6.01
C ILE A 480 -10.69 -14.43 4.97
N GLU A 481 -11.64 -13.51 4.86
CA GLU A 481 -12.74 -13.57 3.88
C GLU A 481 -12.36 -12.92 2.54
N PHE A 482 -11.13 -12.40 2.44
CA PHE A 482 -10.66 -11.73 1.23
C PHE A 482 -10.73 -12.67 0.03
N PRO A 483 -11.13 -12.18 -1.15
CA PRO A 483 -11.27 -13.04 -2.32
C PRO A 483 -10.06 -13.95 -2.54
N ASP A 484 -10.36 -15.23 -2.67
CA ASP A 484 -9.42 -16.33 -2.93
C ASP A 484 -8.58 -16.14 -4.23
N ASN A 485 -8.90 -15.10 -4.98
CA ASN A 485 -8.33 -14.80 -6.28
C ASN A 485 -7.40 -13.57 -6.23
N PHE A 486 -6.38 -13.60 -5.37
CA PHE A 486 -5.06 -13.07 -5.76
C PHE A 486 -4.52 -13.88 -6.97
N SER A 487 -5.32 -13.98 -8.02
CA SER A 487 -5.23 -14.88 -9.18
C SER A 487 -4.63 -14.18 -10.36
#